data_AF-A0A4Y8UR52-F1
#
_entry.id   AF-A0A4Y8UR52-F1
#
_cell.length_a   1.000
_cell.length_b   1.000
_cell.length_c   1.000
_cell.angle_alpha   90.00
_cell.angle_beta   90.00
_cell.angle_gamma   90.00
#
_symmetry.space_group_name_H-M   'P 1'
#
loop_
_entity.id
_entity.type
_entity.pdbx_description
1 polymer ?
#
loop_
_entity_poly.entity_id
_entity_poly.type
_entity_poly.pdbx_seq_one_letter_code
_entity_poly.pdbx_strand_id
1 'polypeptide(L)'
;MSGLLRTEGVGAWVLDRLGAGARTPRGRGGPPEVEVRTRPTVPAAVLRVVLALAGAGAVLVAQGAPGLSPGTGGLVVLLAVGVAPAVVPRLPSAAVLLLLLGAWLVVHDPAPPLVLAGLVLLVHVVLRLAPVVALTGWRTRVEVAVLRTDLRAALAAQASAQALALVAGAVAGSGGGSGWRVAGLVVVLVLTSLALARPERPWWRAQP
;
A
#
# COMPACT_ATOMS: atom_id res chain seq x y z
N MET A 1 24.35 4.04 47.38
CA MET A 1 24.66 2.85 46.57
C MET A 1 24.42 3.21 45.11
N SER A 2 25.49 3.55 44.40
CA SER A 2 25.46 4.01 43.01
C SER A 2 25.78 2.83 42.09
N GLY A 3 24.76 2.32 41.39
CA GLY A 3 24.91 1.25 40.41
C GLY A 3 25.50 1.79 39.11
N LEU A 4 26.82 1.77 38.99
CA LEU A 4 27.55 1.88 37.73
C LEU A 4 27.25 0.63 36.88
N LEU A 5 26.15 0.66 36.14
CA LEU A 5 25.84 -0.34 35.12
C LEU A 5 26.89 -0.22 33.99
N ARG A 6 27.79 -1.20 33.95
CA ARG A 6 28.72 -1.47 32.84
C ARG A 6 27.95 -1.52 31.51
N THR A 7 28.00 -0.44 30.74
CA THR A 7 27.51 -0.35 29.36
C THR A 7 28.45 -0.97 28.33
N GLU A 8 29.56 -1.58 28.78
CA GLU A 8 30.64 -2.07 27.92
C GLU A 8 30.28 -3.31 27.08
N GLY A 9 29.21 -4.04 27.42
CA GLY A 9 28.85 -5.28 26.71
C GLY A 9 27.91 -5.13 25.51
N VAL A 10 27.02 -4.13 25.52
CA VAL A 10 25.95 -4.04 24.50
C VAL A 10 26.46 -3.41 23.20
N GLY A 11 27.44 -2.51 23.28
CA GLY A 11 28.02 -1.85 22.10
C GLY A 11 28.78 -2.80 21.18
N ALA A 12 29.49 -3.80 21.74
CA ALA A 12 30.32 -4.71 20.97
C ALA A 12 29.50 -5.66 20.08
N TRP A 13 28.38 -6.19 20.59
CA TRP A 13 27.53 -7.11 19.84
C TRP A 13 26.78 -6.42 18.68
N VAL A 14 26.40 -5.15 18.87
CA VAL A 14 25.77 -4.35 17.80
C VAL A 14 26.78 -4.02 16.69
N LEU A 15 28.03 -3.73 17.04
CA LEU A 15 29.10 -3.47 16.07
C LEU A 15 29.47 -4.73 15.26
N ASP A 16 29.46 -5.91 15.89
CA ASP A 16 29.76 -7.18 15.22
C ASP A 16 28.68 -7.55 14.18
N ARG A 17 27.42 -7.16 14.42
CA ARG A 17 26.31 -7.37 13.49
C ARG A 17 26.21 -6.34 12.37
N LEU A 18 26.73 -5.12 12.58
CA LEU A 18 26.68 -4.03 11.59
C LEU A 18 27.79 -4.14 10.53
N GLY A 19 28.77 -5.03 10.72
CA GLY A 19 29.88 -5.24 9.79
C GLY A 19 30.88 -4.08 9.77
N ALA A 20 31.99 -4.28 9.04
CA ALA A 20 33.20 -3.45 9.03
C ALA A 20 33.04 -1.96 8.60
N GLY A 21 31.82 -1.46 8.43
CA GLY A 21 31.52 -0.09 7.97
C GLY A 21 31.08 0.88 9.07
N ALA A 22 30.86 0.42 10.31
CA ALA A 22 30.47 1.30 11.41
C ALA A 22 31.69 2.10 11.90
N ARG A 23 31.70 3.41 11.65
CA ARG A 23 32.73 4.30 12.21
C ARG A 23 32.27 4.81 13.57
N THR A 24 33.21 4.94 14.50
CA THR A 24 32.92 5.58 15.79
C THR A 24 32.46 7.03 15.55
N PRO A 25 31.42 7.51 16.27
CA PRO A 25 30.95 8.89 16.14
C PRO A 25 32.12 9.86 16.34
N ARG A 26 32.29 10.84 15.45
CA ARG A 26 33.41 11.81 15.53
C ARG A 26 33.30 12.78 16.72
N GLY A 27 32.21 12.72 17.50
CA GLY A 27 32.01 13.54 18.69
C GLY A 27 31.13 12.87 19.75
N ARG A 28 31.30 13.27 21.02
CA ARG A 28 30.43 12.83 22.12
C ARG A 28 28.98 13.27 21.83
N GLY A 29 28.08 12.32 21.67
CA GLY A 29 26.63 12.54 21.55
C GLY A 29 26.06 12.68 20.14
N GLY A 30 26.88 12.54 19.09
CA GLY A 30 26.39 12.50 17.71
C GLY A 30 25.79 11.14 17.33
N PRO A 31 24.77 11.09 16.43
CA PRO A 31 24.27 9.82 15.92
C PRO A 31 25.39 9.05 15.20
N PRO A 32 25.45 7.71 15.33
CA PRO A 32 26.46 6.90 14.66
C PRO A 32 26.36 7.06 13.13
N GLU A 33 27.48 7.37 12.49
CA GLU A 33 27.60 7.42 11.04
C GLU A 33 27.86 6.00 10.50
N VAL A 34 26.90 5.44 9.79
CA VAL A 34 27.06 4.17 9.08
C VAL A 34 27.11 4.46 7.58
N GLU A 35 28.23 4.13 6.94
CA GLU A 35 28.31 4.13 5.48
C GLU A 35 27.54 2.94 4.94
N VAL A 36 26.31 3.18 4.49
CA VAL A 36 25.48 2.16 3.84
C VAL A 36 25.79 2.16 2.36
N ARG A 37 26.29 1.03 1.83
CA ARG A 37 26.42 0.83 0.38
C ARG A 37 25.02 0.83 -0.25
N THR A 38 24.66 1.91 -0.92
CA THR A 38 23.38 2.03 -1.60
C THR A 38 23.31 1.06 -2.78
N ARG A 39 22.26 0.24 -2.81
CA ARG A 39 21.94 -0.70 -3.90
C ARG A 39 21.29 0.04 -5.09
N PRO A 40 20.90 -0.67 -6.19
CA PRO A 40 20.14 -0.03 -7.26
C PRO A 40 18.93 0.74 -6.72
N THR A 41 18.73 1.96 -7.23
CA THR A 41 17.66 2.86 -6.79
C THR A 41 16.70 3.20 -7.93
N VAL A 42 15.44 3.43 -7.58
CA VAL A 42 14.38 3.88 -8.49
C VAL A 42 14.03 5.32 -8.14
N PRO A 43 13.97 6.26 -9.12
CA PRO A 43 13.48 7.60 -8.86
C PRO A 43 12.03 7.60 -8.37
N ALA A 44 11.70 8.41 -7.36
CA ALA A 44 10.33 8.52 -6.86
C ALA A 44 9.32 8.96 -7.94
N ALA A 45 9.77 9.71 -8.95
CA ALA A 45 8.95 10.06 -10.11
C ALA A 45 8.42 8.81 -10.85
N VAL A 46 9.23 7.75 -11.00
CA VAL A 46 8.79 6.50 -11.64
C VAL A 46 7.72 5.82 -10.78
N LEU A 47 7.90 5.77 -9.46
CA LEU A 47 6.91 5.19 -8.55
C LEU A 47 5.58 5.95 -8.60
N ARG A 48 5.63 7.29 -8.70
CA ARG A 48 4.45 8.14 -8.87
C ARG A 48 3.74 7.87 -10.19
N VAL A 49 4.48 7.74 -11.30
CA VAL A 49 3.90 7.39 -12.61
C VAL A 49 3.21 6.03 -12.55
N VAL A 50 3.87 5.01 -11.98
CA VAL A 50 3.27 3.68 -11.83
C VAL A 50 2.01 3.73 -10.96
N LEU A 51 2.04 4.48 -9.85
CA LEU A 51 0.87 4.68 -8.99
C LEU A 51 -0.27 5.41 -9.72
N ALA A 52 0.03 6.44 -10.49
CA ALA A 52 -0.95 7.18 -11.29
C ALA A 52 -1.60 6.28 -12.34
N LEU A 53 -0.79 5.47 -13.05
CA LEU A 53 -1.28 4.51 -14.04
C LEU A 53 -2.13 3.42 -13.40
N ALA A 54 -1.74 2.91 -12.24
CA ALA A 54 -2.52 1.91 -11.51
C ALA A 54 -3.88 2.47 -11.06
N GLY A 55 -3.91 3.69 -10.52
CA GLY A 55 -5.14 4.35 -10.09
C GLY A 55 -6.05 4.72 -11.26
N ALA A 56 -5.52 5.29 -12.34
CA ALA A 56 -6.27 5.56 -13.57
C ALA A 56 -6.78 4.27 -14.22
N GLY A 57 -5.96 3.22 -14.26
CA GLY A 57 -6.35 1.90 -14.71
C GLY A 57 -7.51 1.32 -13.91
N ALA A 58 -7.50 1.47 -12.58
CA ALA A 58 -8.60 0.99 -11.74
C ALA A 58 -9.92 1.68 -12.09
N VAL A 59 -9.88 2.99 -12.31
CA VAL A 59 -11.04 3.77 -12.78
C VAL A 59 -11.52 3.26 -14.14
N LEU A 60 -10.62 3.10 -15.11
CA LEU A 60 -10.99 2.66 -16.46
C LEU A 60 -11.55 1.23 -16.47
N VAL A 61 -10.97 0.32 -15.68
CA VAL A 61 -11.48 -1.06 -15.56
C VAL A 61 -12.86 -1.08 -14.92
N ALA A 62 -13.12 -0.26 -13.89
CA ALA A 62 -14.45 -0.11 -13.33
C ALA A 62 -15.44 0.39 -14.40
N GLN A 63 -15.09 1.45 -15.14
CA GLN A 63 -15.99 2.03 -16.15
C GLN A 63 -16.19 1.15 -17.39
N GLY A 64 -15.35 0.15 -17.63
CA GLY A 64 -15.53 -0.82 -18.72
C GLY A 64 -16.67 -1.81 -18.48
N ALA A 65 -17.32 -1.80 -17.31
CA ALA A 65 -18.45 -2.69 -17.03
C ALA A 65 -19.71 -2.27 -17.83
N PRO A 66 -20.52 -3.24 -18.29
CA PRO A 66 -21.74 -2.95 -19.04
C PRO A 66 -22.72 -2.08 -18.22
N GLY A 67 -23.40 -1.14 -18.89
CA GLY A 67 -24.51 -0.38 -18.30
C GLY A 67 -24.16 1.01 -17.77
N LEU A 68 -22.91 1.46 -17.92
CA LEU A 68 -22.49 2.80 -17.49
C LEU A 68 -21.60 3.48 -18.51
N SER A 69 -22.04 4.64 -18.98
CA SER A 69 -21.16 5.63 -19.58
C SER A 69 -21.25 6.87 -18.71
N PRO A 70 -20.27 7.15 -17.83
CA PRO A 70 -20.21 8.48 -17.23
C PRO A 70 -20.24 9.51 -18.37
N GLY A 71 -20.93 10.63 -18.18
CA GLY A 71 -20.68 11.78 -19.04
C GLY A 71 -19.19 12.15 -18.98
N THR A 72 -18.65 12.77 -20.03
CA THR A 72 -17.23 13.13 -20.14
C THR A 72 -16.69 13.81 -18.87
N GLY A 73 -17.48 14.71 -18.27
CA GLY A 73 -17.12 15.38 -17.01
C GLY A 73 -16.95 14.43 -15.83
N GLY A 74 -17.83 13.43 -15.68
CA GLY A 74 -17.73 12.43 -14.61
C GLY A 74 -16.50 11.54 -14.77
N LEU A 75 -16.16 11.15 -16.00
CA LEU A 75 -14.94 10.38 -16.28
C LEU A 75 -13.68 11.16 -15.90
N VAL A 76 -13.61 12.44 -16.28
CA VAL A 76 -12.47 13.30 -15.93
C VAL A 76 -12.30 13.43 -14.43
N VAL A 77 -13.39 13.62 -13.67
CA VAL A 77 -13.35 13.68 -12.20
C VAL A 77 -12.85 12.37 -11.61
N LEU A 78 -13.36 11.22 -12.07
CA LEU A 78 -12.92 9.92 -11.58
C LEU A 78 -11.44 9.66 -11.88
N LEU A 79 -10.97 9.99 -13.08
CA LEU A 79 -9.56 9.88 -13.44
C LEU A 79 -8.67 10.79 -12.59
N ALA A 80 -9.10 12.02 -12.32
CA ALA A 80 -8.39 12.94 -11.42
C ALA A 80 -8.27 12.34 -10.02
N VAL A 81 -9.33 11.73 -9.49
CA VAL A 81 -9.29 11.01 -8.20
C VAL A 81 -8.37 9.79 -8.27
N GLY A 82 -8.39 9.03 -9.37
CA GLY A 82 -7.51 7.89 -9.60
C GLY A 82 -6.02 8.26 -9.59
N VAL A 83 -5.67 9.43 -10.14
CA VAL A 83 -4.29 9.92 -10.20
C VAL A 83 -3.87 10.68 -8.93
N ALA A 84 -4.82 11.17 -8.14
CA ALA A 84 -4.56 11.96 -6.94
C ALA A 84 -3.55 11.35 -5.94
N PRO A 85 -3.53 10.03 -5.68
CA PRO A 85 -2.53 9.41 -4.80
C PRO A 85 -1.09 9.60 -5.26
N ALA A 86 -0.83 9.78 -6.55
CA ALA A 86 0.52 10.02 -7.08
C ALA A 86 0.95 11.49 -6.98
N VAL A 87 0.00 12.43 -7.01
CA VAL A 87 0.25 13.88 -7.02
C VAL A 87 0.26 14.43 -5.60
N VAL A 88 -0.74 14.08 -4.81
CA VAL A 88 -0.97 14.58 -3.45
C VAL A 88 -1.03 13.41 -2.45
N PRO A 89 0.11 12.73 -2.20
CA PRO A 89 0.12 11.45 -1.48
C PRO A 89 -0.06 11.59 0.04
N ARG A 90 -0.02 12.81 0.59
CA ARG A 90 -0.23 13.06 2.03
C ARG A 90 -1.70 13.14 2.43
N LEU A 91 -2.60 13.30 1.46
CA LEU A 91 -4.03 13.24 1.69
C LEU A 91 -4.49 11.78 1.73
N PRO A 92 -5.65 11.47 2.34
CA PRO A 92 -6.25 10.13 2.31
C PRO A 92 -6.80 9.75 0.92
N SER A 93 -6.18 10.22 -0.16
CA SER A 93 -6.65 10.09 -1.55
C SER A 93 -6.75 8.62 -2.00
N ALA A 94 -5.82 7.76 -1.58
CA ALA A 94 -5.93 6.32 -1.85
C ALA A 94 -7.17 5.71 -1.19
N ALA A 95 -7.47 6.09 0.06
CA ALA A 95 -8.68 5.62 0.75
C ALA A 95 -9.95 6.15 0.07
N VAL A 96 -9.96 7.41 -0.36
CA VAL A 96 -11.09 7.99 -1.13
C VAL A 96 -11.31 7.25 -2.44
N LEU A 97 -10.23 6.97 -3.21
CA LEU A 97 -10.32 6.19 -4.44
C LEU A 97 -10.94 4.81 -4.19
N LEU A 98 -10.50 4.10 -3.14
CA LEU A 98 -11.04 2.78 -2.80
C LEU A 98 -12.49 2.83 -2.34
N LEU A 99 -12.86 3.86 -1.57
CA LEU A 99 -14.24 4.06 -1.16
C LEU A 99 -15.15 4.28 -2.37
N LEU A 100 -14.72 5.10 -3.33
CA LEU A 100 -15.48 5.35 -4.56
C LEU A 100 -15.58 4.09 -5.42
N LEU A 101 -14.49 3.35 -5.62
CA LEU A 101 -14.50 2.08 -6.36
C LEU A 101 -15.37 1.03 -5.67
N GLY A 102 -15.30 0.92 -4.35
CA GLY A 102 -16.10 0.00 -3.55
C GLY A 102 -17.59 0.35 -3.58
N ALA A 103 -17.94 1.62 -3.36
CA ALA A 103 -19.31 2.11 -3.47
C ALA A 103 -19.86 1.89 -4.88
N TRP A 104 -19.05 2.14 -5.90
CA TRP A 104 -19.40 1.87 -7.29
C TRP A 104 -19.69 0.39 -7.53
N LEU A 105 -18.84 -0.53 -7.05
CA LEU A 105 -19.06 -1.98 -7.16
C LEU A 105 -20.34 -2.46 -6.45
N VAL A 106 -20.75 -1.79 -5.37
CA VAL A 106 -21.97 -2.13 -4.61
C VAL A 106 -23.24 -1.70 -5.34
N VAL A 107 -23.21 -0.53 -5.97
CA VAL A 107 -24.39 0.08 -6.61
C VAL A 107 -24.72 -0.59 -7.94
N HIS A 108 -23.71 -1.11 -8.64
CA HIS A 108 -23.89 -1.67 -9.97
C HIS A 108 -23.98 -3.19 -9.95
N ASP A 109 -24.46 -3.75 -11.07
CA ASP A 109 -24.57 -5.19 -11.28
C ASP A 109 -23.23 -5.91 -11.02
N PRO A 110 -23.27 -7.20 -10.62
CA PRO A 110 -22.07 -7.95 -10.27
C PRO A 110 -21.05 -7.86 -11.39
N ALA A 111 -19.91 -7.25 -11.09
CA ALA A 111 -18.83 -7.08 -12.06
C ALA A 111 -18.38 -8.46 -12.58
N PRO A 112 -18.06 -8.58 -13.88
CA PRO A 112 -17.51 -9.81 -14.43
C PRO A 112 -16.28 -10.25 -13.61
N PRO A 113 -16.06 -11.57 -13.39
CA PRO A 113 -14.96 -12.05 -12.55
C PRO A 113 -13.58 -11.50 -12.97
N LEU A 114 -13.35 -11.32 -14.27
CA LEU A 114 -12.12 -10.73 -14.82
C LEU A 114 -11.96 -9.24 -14.46
N VAL A 115 -13.05 -8.47 -14.45
CA VAL A 115 -13.05 -7.06 -14.04
C VAL A 115 -12.70 -6.96 -12.56
N LEU A 116 -13.33 -7.79 -11.73
CA LEU A 116 -13.05 -7.85 -10.29
C LEU A 116 -11.60 -8.26 -10.01
N ALA A 117 -11.09 -9.28 -10.70
CA ALA A 117 -9.69 -9.70 -10.63
C ALA A 117 -8.74 -8.55 -11.00
N GLY A 118 -9.00 -7.86 -12.11
CA GLY A 118 -8.24 -6.68 -12.54
C GLY A 118 -8.25 -5.57 -11.48
N LEU A 119 -9.43 -5.24 -10.93
CA LEU A 119 -9.56 -4.24 -9.86
C LEU A 119 -8.78 -4.63 -8.61
N VAL A 120 -8.87 -5.87 -8.14
CA VAL A 120 -8.12 -6.35 -6.98
C VAL A 120 -6.61 -6.21 -7.19
N LEU A 121 -6.11 -6.44 -8.42
CA LEU A 121 -4.71 -6.22 -8.76
C LEU A 121 -4.32 -4.75 -8.72
N LEU A 122 -5.10 -3.89 -9.36
CA LEU A 122 -4.80 -2.46 -9.42
C LEU A 122 -4.89 -1.82 -8.03
N VAL A 123 -5.92 -2.16 -7.25
CA VAL A 123 -6.09 -1.73 -5.86
C VAL A 123 -4.92 -2.16 -4.99
N HIS A 124 -4.45 -3.39 -5.11
CA HIS A 124 -3.29 -3.85 -4.35
C HIS A 124 -2.02 -3.06 -4.70
N VAL A 125 -1.78 -2.79 -5.99
CA VAL A 125 -0.66 -1.95 -6.42
C VAL A 125 -0.76 -0.55 -5.84
N VAL A 126 -1.94 0.07 -5.89
CA VAL A 126 -2.20 1.39 -5.30
C VAL A 126 -1.92 1.39 -3.80
N LEU A 127 -2.50 0.44 -3.06
CA LEU A 127 -2.34 0.32 -1.61
C LEU A 127 -0.88 0.07 -1.20
N ARG A 128 -0.14 -0.68 -2.01
CA ARG A 128 1.27 -0.98 -1.73
C ARG A 128 2.18 0.22 -2.01
N LEU A 129 1.93 0.95 -3.10
CA LEU A 129 2.80 2.06 -3.50
C LEU A 129 2.44 3.39 -2.82
N ALA A 130 1.19 3.62 -2.45
CA ALA A 130 0.75 4.89 -1.86
C ALA A 130 1.53 5.29 -0.59
N PRO A 131 1.76 4.41 0.41
CA PRO A 131 2.56 4.76 1.59
C PRO A 131 4.01 5.10 1.23
N VAL A 132 4.62 4.36 0.31
CA VAL A 132 5.99 4.62 -0.16
C VAL A 132 6.07 6.00 -0.83
N VAL A 133 5.09 6.34 -1.68
CA VAL A 133 5.01 7.64 -2.35
C VAL A 133 4.73 8.78 -1.36
N ALA A 134 3.93 8.54 -0.30
CA ALA A 134 3.65 9.52 0.75
C ALA A 134 4.89 9.91 1.56
N LEU A 135 5.78 8.95 1.79
CA LEU A 135 7.03 9.14 2.51
C LEU A 135 8.16 9.71 1.63
N THR A 136 7.95 9.84 0.31
CA THR A 136 9.01 10.20 -0.65
C THR A 136 8.74 11.51 -1.38
N GLY A 137 9.72 12.43 -1.32
CA GLY A 137 9.73 13.63 -2.14
C GLY A 137 10.05 13.34 -3.60
N TRP A 138 9.71 14.25 -4.52
CA TRP A 138 9.91 14.07 -5.97
C TRP A 138 11.35 13.74 -6.39
N ARG A 139 12.33 14.33 -5.69
CA ARG A 139 13.76 14.14 -5.97
C ARG A 139 14.37 12.94 -5.25
N THR A 140 13.60 12.23 -4.43
CA THR A 140 14.11 11.09 -3.68
C THR A 140 14.31 9.87 -4.58
N ARG A 141 15.23 9.01 -4.16
CA ARG A 141 15.54 7.74 -4.81
C ARG A 141 15.28 6.63 -3.80
N VAL A 142 14.47 5.65 -4.20
CA VAL A 142 14.05 4.54 -3.34
C VAL A 142 14.88 3.32 -3.70
N GLU A 143 15.53 2.70 -2.72
CA GLU A 143 16.27 1.46 -2.96
C GLU A 143 15.32 0.33 -3.38
N VAL A 144 15.69 -0.41 -4.44
CA VAL A 144 14.90 -1.55 -4.93
C VAL A 144 14.74 -2.62 -3.86
N ALA A 145 15.72 -2.76 -2.95
CA ALA A 145 15.67 -3.69 -1.85
C ALA A 145 14.44 -3.44 -0.96
N VAL A 146 14.15 -2.18 -0.62
CA VAL A 146 12.99 -1.79 0.20
C VAL A 146 11.67 -2.18 -0.46
N LEU A 147 11.57 -2.01 -1.79
CA LEU A 147 10.38 -2.42 -2.54
C LEU A 147 10.20 -3.95 -2.58
N ARG A 148 11.30 -4.69 -2.44
CA ARG A 148 11.34 -6.15 -2.55
C ARG A 148 11.25 -6.88 -1.20
N THR A 149 11.53 -6.22 -0.08
CA THR A 149 11.61 -6.84 1.26
C THR A 149 10.38 -7.72 1.54
N ASP A 150 9.19 -7.24 1.17
CA ASP A 150 7.92 -7.93 1.42
C ASP A 150 7.26 -8.47 0.14
N LEU A 151 8.00 -8.58 -0.98
CA LEU A 151 7.41 -8.96 -2.26
C LEU A 151 6.78 -10.35 -2.25
N ARG A 152 7.42 -11.34 -1.63
CA ARG A 152 6.85 -12.71 -1.54
C ARG A 152 5.54 -12.73 -0.77
N ALA A 153 5.50 -12.08 0.39
CA ALA A 153 4.28 -11.97 1.21
C ALA A 153 3.18 -11.22 0.47
N ALA A 154 3.52 -10.12 -0.21
CA ALA A 154 2.58 -9.36 -1.02
C ALA A 154 2.03 -10.18 -2.20
N LEU A 155 2.86 -10.95 -2.89
CA LEU A 155 2.44 -11.84 -3.98
C LEU A 155 1.52 -12.96 -3.48
N ALA A 156 1.81 -13.54 -2.31
CA ALA A 156 0.95 -14.55 -1.70
C ALA A 156 -0.41 -13.95 -1.33
N ALA A 157 -0.44 -12.79 -0.65
CA ALA A 157 -1.67 -12.08 -0.33
C ALA A 157 -2.46 -11.72 -1.59
N GLN A 158 -1.76 -11.32 -2.65
CA GLN A 158 -2.37 -10.99 -3.92
C GLN A 158 -2.99 -12.21 -4.60
N ALA A 159 -2.26 -13.33 -4.68
CA ALA A 159 -2.78 -14.57 -5.25
C ALA A 159 -4.05 -15.04 -4.51
N SER A 160 -4.04 -14.98 -3.17
CA SER A 160 -5.20 -15.30 -2.34
C SER A 160 -6.37 -14.35 -2.59
N ALA A 161 -6.12 -13.04 -2.67
CA ALA A 161 -7.15 -12.04 -2.97
C ALA A 161 -7.75 -12.24 -4.36
N GLN A 162 -6.94 -12.60 -5.35
CA GLN A 162 -7.39 -12.94 -6.71
C GLN A 162 -8.27 -14.18 -6.72
N ALA A 163 -7.84 -15.25 -6.04
CA ALA A 163 -8.64 -16.47 -5.92
C ALA A 163 -10.00 -16.17 -5.27
N LEU A 164 -10.02 -15.41 -4.17
CA LEU A 164 -11.26 -15.00 -3.50
C LEU A 164 -12.14 -14.12 -4.38
N ALA A 165 -11.56 -13.20 -5.15
CA ALA A 165 -12.30 -12.37 -6.09
C ALA A 165 -12.98 -13.22 -7.16
N LEU A 166 -12.26 -14.15 -7.78
CA LEU A 166 -12.83 -15.04 -8.80
C LEU A 166 -13.97 -15.90 -8.23
N VAL A 167 -13.80 -16.45 -7.02
CA VAL A 167 -14.86 -17.20 -6.32
C VAL A 167 -16.06 -16.31 -6.03
N ALA A 168 -15.85 -15.10 -5.49
CA ALA A 168 -16.93 -14.16 -5.21
C ALA A 168 -17.69 -13.75 -6.47
N GLY A 169 -16.98 -13.50 -7.59
CA GLY A 169 -17.59 -13.22 -8.88
C GLY A 169 -18.41 -14.39 -9.41
N ALA A 170 -17.92 -15.62 -9.28
CA ALA A 170 -18.65 -16.82 -9.69
C ALA A 170 -19.92 -17.04 -8.85
N VAL A 171 -19.85 -16.83 -7.53
CA VAL A 171 -21.01 -16.94 -6.62
C VAL A 171 -22.03 -15.81 -6.87
N ALA A 172 -21.56 -14.58 -7.13
CA ALA A 172 -22.46 -13.47 -7.45
C ALA A 172 -23.19 -13.69 -8.79
N GLY A 173 -22.52 -14.30 -9.76
CA GLY A 173 -23.11 -14.70 -11.04
C GLY A 173 -24.11 -15.87 -10.95
N SER A 174 -24.14 -16.62 -9.85
CA SER A 174 -25.06 -17.74 -9.66
C SER A 174 -26.43 -17.33 -9.11
N GLY A 175 -26.73 -16.03 -8.98
CA GLY A 175 -28.06 -15.52 -8.63
C GLY A 175 -28.46 -15.63 -7.15
N GLY A 176 -27.50 -15.83 -6.24
CA GLY A 176 -27.77 -15.88 -4.79
C GLY A 176 -28.34 -14.55 -4.25
N GLY A 177 -29.37 -14.63 -3.39
CA GLY A 177 -30.18 -13.48 -2.93
C GLY A 177 -29.45 -12.35 -2.19
N SER A 178 -30.16 -11.24 -2.00
CA SER A 178 -29.66 -9.92 -1.56
C SER A 178 -28.93 -9.88 -0.21
N GLY A 179 -29.19 -10.82 0.70
CA GLY A 179 -28.58 -10.86 2.04
C GLY A 179 -27.04 -10.98 2.02
N TRP A 180 -26.48 -11.68 1.04
CA TRP A 180 -25.03 -11.83 0.90
C TRP A 180 -24.32 -10.53 0.54
N ARG A 181 -25.00 -9.62 -0.18
CA ARG A 181 -24.45 -8.30 -0.54
C ARG A 181 -24.28 -7.42 0.69
N VAL A 182 -25.26 -7.42 1.60
CA VAL A 182 -25.22 -6.64 2.85
C VAL A 182 -24.12 -7.16 3.78
N ALA A 183 -24.02 -8.48 3.94
CA ALA A 183 -22.97 -9.10 4.75
C ALA A 183 -21.56 -8.79 4.22
N GLY A 184 -21.37 -8.83 2.89
CA GLY A 184 -20.10 -8.45 2.26
C GLY A 184 -19.71 -6.99 2.53
N LEU A 185 -20.68 -6.08 2.48
CA LEU A 185 -20.44 -4.65 2.73
C LEU A 185 -20.01 -4.38 4.18
N VAL A 186 -20.64 -5.07 5.14
CA VAL A 186 -20.28 -4.99 6.56
C VAL A 186 -18.84 -5.50 6.79
N VAL A 187 -18.47 -6.62 6.18
CA VAL A 187 -17.10 -7.18 6.29
C VAL A 187 -16.06 -6.21 5.73
N VAL A 188 -16.31 -5.62 4.55
CA VAL A 188 -15.42 -4.62 3.96
C VAL A 188 -15.25 -3.42 4.88
N LEU A 189 -16.33 -2.91 5.46
CA LEU A 189 -16.29 -1.76 6.36
C LEU A 189 -15.45 -2.04 7.61
N VAL A 190 -15.63 -3.21 8.22
CA VAL A 190 -14.85 -3.67 9.38
C VAL A 190 -13.37 -3.83 9.04
N LEU A 191 -13.04 -4.52 7.94
CA LEU A 191 -11.66 -4.72 7.51
C LEU A 191 -10.96 -3.40 7.19
N THR A 192 -11.67 -2.47 6.55
CA THR A 192 -11.17 -1.11 6.28
C THR A 192 -10.90 -0.35 7.57
N SER A 193 -11.80 -0.45 8.55
CA SER A 193 -11.67 0.20 9.85
C SER A 193 -10.47 -0.35 10.64
N LEU A 194 -10.27 -1.66 10.61
CA LEU A 194 -9.11 -2.32 11.23
C LEU A 194 -7.78 -1.96 10.54
N ALA A 195 -7.79 -1.85 9.21
CA ALA A 195 -6.61 -1.42 8.47
C ALA A 195 -6.21 0.03 8.79
N LEU A 196 -7.20 0.91 8.99
CA LEU A 196 -6.98 2.30 9.43
C LEU A 196 -6.53 2.38 10.89
N ALA A 197 -6.90 1.41 11.73
CA ALA A 197 -6.59 1.38 13.14
C ALA A 197 -5.17 0.89 13.47
N ARG A 198 -4.25 0.77 12.50
CA ARG A 198 -2.90 0.26 12.78
C ARG A 198 -2.19 1.15 13.81
N PRO A 199 -1.77 0.59 14.96
CA PRO A 199 -0.94 1.33 15.89
C PRO A 199 0.45 1.45 15.28
N GLU A 200 0.76 2.67 14.81
CA GLU A 200 2.12 3.14 14.59
C GLU A 200 2.85 3.16 15.94
N ARG A 201 3.26 1.99 16.43
CA ARG A 201 4.35 1.93 17.42
C ARG A 201 5.62 1.82 16.60
N PRO A 202 6.44 2.89 16.56
CA PRO A 202 7.74 2.80 15.93
C PRO A 202 8.51 1.63 16.54
N TRP A 203 9.20 0.85 15.72
CA TRP A 203 9.96 -0.34 16.16
C TRP A 203 10.98 -0.02 17.28
N TRP A 204 11.38 1.24 17.42
CA TRP A 204 12.25 1.73 18.48
C TRP A 204 11.55 2.02 19.81
N ARG A 205 10.21 2.06 19.86
CA ARG A 205 9.39 2.17 21.09
C ARG A 205 8.86 0.82 21.57
N ALA A 206 9.19 -0.26 20.89
CA ALA A 206 8.76 -1.62 21.22
C ALA A 206 9.77 -2.38 22.11
N GLN A 207 10.68 -1.68 22.79
CA GLN A 207 11.56 -2.30 23.77
C GLN A 207 10.98 -2.10 25.18
N PRO A 208 10.82 -3.18 25.97
CA PRO A 208 10.39 -3.12 27.36
C PRO A 208 11.45 -2.47 28.26
#